data_AF-F2W4H2-F1
#
_entry.id   AF-F2W4H2-F1
#
_cell.length_a   1.000
_cell.length_b   1.000
_cell.length_c   1.000
_cell.angle_alpha   90.00
_cell.angle_beta   90.00
_cell.angle_gamma   90.00
#
_symmetry.space_group_name_H-M   'P 1'
#
loop_
_entity.id
_entity.type
_entity.pdbx_description
1 polymer ?
#
loop_
_entity_poly.entity_id
_entity_poly.type
_entity_poly.pdbx_seq_one_letter_code
_entity_poly.pdbx_strand_id
1 'polypeptide(L)'
;MTLSFFDQFASQTFLGAPLIAVALLLPWMLFPAPYKRWMNNRLITVQSWFIARATSQLMLPLNMGAHKWAMILTALLLFLMTLNLLGLLPYTFTPTTQLSMNMALAVPLWLATVLIGMRNQPTHSLAHLLPEGTPTPLIPILIIIETISLFIRPLALGVRLTANLTAGHLLIQLISTATFVMLSTMPTIAVLTLTVLALLTILEIAVAMIQAYV
;
A
#
# COMPACT_ATOMS: atom_id res chain seq x y z
N MET A 1 -5.92 31.60 10.43
CA MET A 1 -5.28 30.38 10.96
C MET A 1 -4.24 29.95 9.94
N THR A 2 -2.98 29.80 10.35
CA THR A 2 -1.92 29.31 9.47
C THR A 2 -2.19 27.83 9.19
N LEU A 3 -2.86 27.54 8.06
CA LEU A 3 -3.07 26.16 7.62
C LEU A 3 -1.69 25.52 7.47
N SER A 4 -1.45 24.48 8.28
CA SER A 4 -0.20 23.74 8.21
C SER A 4 -0.28 22.75 7.04
N PHE A 5 0.84 22.47 6.38
CA PHE A 5 0.90 21.45 5.33
C PHE A 5 0.43 20.06 5.83
N PHE A 6 0.46 19.83 7.14
CA PHE A 6 0.04 18.58 7.77
C PHE A 6 -1.46 18.49 8.03
N ASP A 7 -2.22 19.58 7.89
CA ASP A 7 -3.66 19.58 8.16
C ASP A 7 -4.42 18.64 7.21
N GLN A 8 -3.86 18.30 6.04
CA GLN A 8 -4.44 17.33 5.12
C GLN A 8 -4.43 15.88 5.65
N PHE A 9 -3.51 15.55 6.56
CA PHE A 9 -3.40 14.22 7.15
C PHE A 9 -4.19 14.08 8.45
N ALA A 10 -4.70 15.19 8.99
CA ALA A 10 -5.56 15.17 10.15
C ALA A 10 -6.86 14.42 9.81
N SER A 11 -7.27 13.50 10.69
CA SER A 11 -8.51 12.77 10.52
C SER A 11 -9.70 13.73 10.56
N GLN A 12 -10.32 13.97 9.41
CA GLN A 12 -11.49 14.84 9.33
C GLN A 12 -12.69 14.16 9.99
N THR A 13 -13.34 14.87 10.90
CA THR A 13 -14.62 14.48 11.48
C THR A 13 -15.68 15.44 10.96
N PHE A 14 -16.74 14.91 10.37
CA PHE A 14 -17.88 15.70 9.94
C PHE A 14 -19.09 15.30 10.78
N LEU A 15 -19.74 16.27 11.44
CA LEU A 15 -20.89 16.03 12.33
C LEU A 15 -20.62 14.96 13.41
N GLY A 16 -19.38 14.87 13.91
CA GLY A 16 -18.97 13.87 14.91
C GLY A 16 -18.71 12.46 14.36
N ALA A 17 -18.94 12.21 13.07
CA ALA A 17 -18.59 10.94 12.42
C ALA A 17 -17.19 11.02 11.77
N PRO A 18 -16.31 10.01 11.97
CA PRO A 18 -15.01 9.97 11.29
C PRO A 18 -15.20 9.67 9.80
N LEU A 19 -14.71 10.55 8.92
CA LEU A 19 -14.78 10.35 7.46
C LEU A 19 -13.96 9.15 6.97
N ILE A 20 -13.05 8.64 7.81
CA ILE A 20 -12.25 7.44 7.56
C ILE A 20 -13.14 6.25 7.18
N ALA A 21 -14.25 6.05 7.91
CA ALA A 21 -15.15 4.92 7.65
C ALA A 21 -15.79 5.00 6.25
N VAL A 22 -16.16 6.21 5.81
CA VAL A 22 -16.70 6.45 4.48
C VAL A 22 -15.63 6.20 3.41
N ALA A 23 -14.41 6.68 3.63
CA ALA A 23 -13.30 6.47 2.72
C ALA A 23 -12.96 4.98 2.53
N LEU A 24 -13.04 4.18 3.61
CA LEU A 24 -12.79 2.74 3.57
C LEU A 24 -13.88 1.95 2.80
N LEU A 25 -15.11 2.47 2.72
CA LEU A 25 -16.21 1.83 2.00
C LEU A 25 -16.21 2.14 0.49
N LEU A 26 -15.54 3.21 0.05
CA LEU A 26 -15.50 3.62 -1.36
C LEU A 26 -14.96 2.53 -2.33
N PRO A 27 -13.87 1.79 -2.01
CA PRO A 27 -13.42 0.69 -2.86
C PRO A 27 -14.50 -0.33 -3.20
N TRP A 28 -15.42 -0.61 -2.27
CA TRP A 28 -16.48 -1.58 -2.47
C TRP A 28 -17.48 -1.13 -3.54
N MET A 29 -17.73 0.18 -3.64
CA MET A 29 -18.62 0.74 -4.66
C MET A 29 -18.00 0.68 -6.07
N LEU A 30 -16.68 0.73 -6.19
CA LEU A 30 -15.97 0.74 -7.47
C LEU A 30 -15.91 -0.64 -8.15
N PHE A 31 -16.06 -1.74 -7.39
CA PHE A 31 -16.07 -3.11 -7.90
C PHE A 31 -17.47 -3.74 -7.78
N PRO A 32 -18.40 -3.44 -8.70
CA PRO A 32 -19.73 -4.03 -8.67
C PRO A 32 -19.67 -5.55 -8.90
N ALA A 33 -20.52 -6.29 -8.19
CA ALA A 33 -20.63 -7.73 -8.38
C ALA A 33 -21.09 -8.05 -9.81
N PRO A 34 -20.49 -9.07 -10.47
CA PRO A 34 -20.91 -9.48 -11.80
C PRO A 34 -22.36 -9.98 -11.78
N TYR A 35 -23.13 -9.62 -12.80
CA TYR A 35 -24.49 -10.12 -12.96
C TYR A 35 -24.46 -11.60 -13.37
N LYS A 36 -25.54 -12.35 -13.08
CA LYS A 36 -25.73 -13.75 -13.54
C LYS A 36 -25.88 -13.92 -15.06
N ARG A 37 -25.52 -12.90 -15.85
CA ARG A 37 -25.61 -12.92 -17.32
C ARG A 37 -24.28 -13.40 -17.91
N TRP A 38 -24.34 -14.13 -19.02
CA TRP A 38 -23.14 -14.60 -19.73
C TRP A 38 -22.29 -13.46 -20.28
N MET A 39 -22.92 -12.39 -20.77
CA MET A 39 -22.22 -11.20 -21.26
C MET A 39 -22.38 -10.06 -20.25
N ASN A 40 -21.26 -9.69 -19.64
CA ASN A 40 -21.18 -8.60 -18.67
C ASN A 40 -20.91 -7.24 -19.33
N ASN A 41 -21.04 -6.18 -18.54
CA ASN A 41 -20.70 -4.82 -18.98
C ASN A 41 -19.18 -4.67 -19.21
N ARG A 42 -18.78 -3.75 -20.10
CA ARG A 42 -17.37 -3.50 -20.48
C ARG A 42 -16.46 -3.26 -19.26
N LEU A 43 -16.96 -2.51 -18.28
CA LEU A 43 -16.22 -2.24 -17.04
C LEU A 43 -15.95 -3.54 -16.27
N ILE A 44 -16.98 -4.36 -16.08
CA ILE A 44 -16.88 -5.63 -15.34
C ILE A 44 -15.95 -6.60 -16.09
N THR A 45 -15.97 -6.62 -17.43
CA THR A 45 -15.05 -7.46 -18.20
C THR A 45 -13.60 -7.03 -18.02
N VAL A 46 -13.30 -5.72 -18.07
CA VAL A 46 -11.94 -5.21 -17.83
C VAL A 46 -11.48 -5.49 -16.40
N GLN A 47 -12.34 -5.25 -15.41
CA GLN A 47 -12.05 -5.57 -14.01
C GLN A 47 -11.81 -7.07 -13.82
N SER A 48 -12.65 -7.94 -14.38
CA SER A 48 -12.48 -9.40 -14.27
C SER A 48 -11.18 -9.88 -14.91
N TRP A 49 -10.78 -9.29 -16.05
CA TRP A 49 -9.53 -9.61 -16.72
C TRP A 49 -8.32 -9.16 -15.90
N PHE A 50 -8.37 -7.96 -15.32
CA PHE A 50 -7.34 -7.44 -14.43
C PHE A 50 -7.19 -8.33 -13.19
N ILE A 51 -8.30 -8.68 -12.52
CA ILE A 51 -8.29 -9.54 -11.34
C ILE A 51 -7.73 -10.91 -11.68
N ALA A 52 -8.17 -11.54 -12.77
CA ALA A 52 -7.64 -12.82 -13.20
C ALA A 52 -6.12 -12.76 -13.46
N ARG A 53 -5.65 -11.72 -14.15
CA ARG A 53 -4.21 -11.57 -14.41
C ARG A 53 -3.42 -11.34 -13.13
N ALA A 54 -3.87 -10.45 -12.26
CA ALA A 54 -3.25 -10.21 -10.95
C ALA A 54 -3.19 -11.48 -10.09
N THR A 55 -4.29 -12.25 -10.02
CA THR A 55 -4.32 -13.53 -9.30
C THR A 55 -3.30 -14.51 -9.85
N SER A 56 -3.17 -14.59 -11.19
CA SER A 56 -2.22 -15.50 -11.81
C SER A 56 -0.77 -15.12 -11.47
N GLN A 57 -0.42 -13.84 -11.55
CA GLN A 57 0.94 -13.36 -11.26
C GLN A 57 1.32 -13.55 -9.79
N LEU A 58 0.39 -13.29 -8.86
CA LEU A 58 0.64 -13.49 -7.42
C LEU A 58 0.84 -14.96 -7.05
N MET A 59 0.19 -15.89 -7.77
CA MET A 59 0.23 -17.31 -7.45
C MET A 59 1.35 -18.08 -8.16
N LEU A 60 1.96 -17.54 -9.21
CA LEU A 60 3.06 -18.19 -9.96
C LEU A 60 4.20 -18.75 -9.07
N PRO A 61 4.71 -18.04 -8.05
CA PRO A 61 5.79 -18.55 -7.22
C PRO A 61 5.32 -19.43 -6.05
N LEU A 62 4.00 -19.62 -5.86
CA LEU A 62 3.43 -20.27 -4.69
C LEU A 62 3.03 -21.72 -4.97
N ASN A 63 3.16 -22.59 -3.94
CA ASN A 63 2.72 -23.99 -4.03
C ASN A 63 1.19 -24.12 -4.06
N MET A 64 0.67 -25.24 -4.57
CA MET A 64 -0.78 -25.50 -4.67
C MET A 64 -1.55 -25.36 -3.35
N GLY A 65 -0.92 -25.68 -2.21
CA GLY A 65 -1.52 -25.47 -0.89
C GLY A 65 -1.79 -24.00 -0.54
N ALA A 66 -0.99 -23.08 -1.11
CA ALA A 66 -1.10 -21.64 -0.90
C ALA A 66 -2.16 -20.98 -1.80
N HIS A 67 -2.67 -21.66 -2.84
CA HIS A 67 -3.76 -21.11 -3.67
C HIS A 67 -5.04 -20.80 -2.88
N LYS A 68 -5.23 -21.40 -1.69
CA LYS A 68 -6.32 -21.04 -0.77
C LYS A 68 -6.26 -19.56 -0.33
N TRP A 69 -5.06 -18.98 -0.29
CA TRP A 69 -4.83 -17.57 0.07
C TRP A 69 -5.05 -16.60 -1.09
N ALA A 70 -5.28 -17.10 -2.31
CA ALA A 70 -5.44 -16.26 -3.48
C ALA A 70 -6.54 -15.21 -3.30
N MET A 71 -7.68 -15.60 -2.71
CA MET A 71 -8.80 -14.68 -2.50
C MET A 71 -8.44 -13.52 -1.58
N ILE A 72 -7.79 -13.80 -0.44
CA ILE A 72 -7.42 -12.77 0.54
C ILE A 72 -6.36 -11.83 -0.03
N LEU A 73 -5.31 -12.39 -0.66
CA LEU A 73 -4.21 -11.59 -1.21
C LEU A 73 -4.67 -10.69 -2.36
N THR A 74 -5.56 -11.19 -3.21
CA THR A 74 -6.09 -10.41 -4.34
C THR A 74 -7.09 -9.37 -3.89
N ALA A 75 -7.92 -9.64 -2.89
CA ALA A 75 -8.77 -8.64 -2.26
C ALA A 75 -7.94 -7.52 -1.61
N LEU A 76 -6.87 -7.87 -0.89
CA LEU A 76 -5.97 -6.88 -0.26
C LEU A 76 -5.24 -6.02 -1.29
N LEU A 77 -4.73 -6.63 -2.37
CA LEU A 77 -4.13 -5.90 -3.50
C LEU A 77 -5.10 -4.86 -4.07
N LEU A 78 -6.32 -5.27 -4.43
CA LEU A 78 -7.32 -4.39 -5.02
C LEU A 78 -7.74 -3.28 -4.06
N PHE A 79 -7.87 -3.60 -2.78
CA PHE A 79 -8.23 -2.66 -1.72
C PHE A 79 -7.16 -1.57 -1.54
N LEU A 80 -5.89 -1.95 -1.37
CA LEU A 80 -4.80 -0.99 -1.23
C LEU A 80 -4.58 -0.18 -2.51
N MET A 81 -4.64 -0.84 -3.67
CA MET A 81 -4.49 -0.16 -4.97
C MET A 81 -5.55 0.92 -5.15
N THR A 82 -6.82 0.61 -4.88
CA THR A 82 -7.89 1.61 -5.02
C THR A 82 -7.78 2.75 -4.03
N LEU A 83 -7.49 2.47 -2.75
CA LEU A 83 -7.32 3.54 -1.75
C LEU A 83 -6.16 4.47 -2.10
N ASN A 84 -5.04 3.93 -2.57
CA ASN A 84 -3.87 4.73 -2.93
C ASN A 84 -4.13 5.58 -4.18
N LEU A 85 -4.75 5.02 -5.23
CA LEU A 85 -5.08 5.80 -6.44
C LEU A 85 -6.15 6.86 -6.16
N LEU A 86 -7.20 6.52 -5.43
CA LEU A 86 -8.25 7.48 -5.06
C LEU A 86 -7.65 8.64 -4.25
N GLY A 87 -6.63 8.31 -3.46
CA GLY A 87 -5.89 9.23 -2.65
C GLY A 87 -5.15 10.34 -3.37
N LEU A 88 -4.71 10.08 -4.60
CA LEU A 88 -4.01 11.08 -5.42
C LEU A 88 -4.94 12.16 -5.98
N LEU A 89 -6.26 12.00 -5.83
CA LEU A 89 -7.22 13.01 -6.25
C LEU A 89 -7.10 14.26 -5.37
N PRO A 90 -7.24 15.46 -5.96
CA PRO A 90 -7.10 16.70 -5.22
C PRO A 90 -8.13 16.80 -4.09
N TYR A 91 -7.67 17.26 -2.92
CA TYR A 91 -8.47 17.44 -1.70
C TYR A 91 -9.11 16.18 -1.13
N THR A 92 -8.62 14.99 -1.50
CA THR A 92 -9.08 13.75 -0.88
C THR A 92 -8.24 13.37 0.33
N PHE A 93 -8.91 12.87 1.37
CA PHE A 93 -8.26 12.30 2.55
C PHE A 93 -7.93 10.83 2.30
N THR A 94 -6.67 10.45 2.50
CA THR A 94 -6.17 9.08 2.33
C THR A 94 -6.04 8.36 3.66
N PRO A 95 -6.87 7.34 3.95
CA PRO A 95 -6.75 6.58 5.19
C PRO A 95 -5.43 5.78 5.28
N THR A 96 -4.78 5.50 4.14
CA THR A 96 -3.50 4.77 4.06
C THR A 96 -2.27 5.60 4.47
N THR A 97 -2.42 6.91 4.68
CA THR A 97 -1.36 7.75 5.26
C THR A 97 -1.22 7.56 6.76
N GLN A 98 -2.27 7.07 7.42
CA GLN A 98 -2.25 6.81 8.86
C GLN A 98 -1.57 5.46 9.12
N LEU A 99 -0.49 5.49 9.89
CA LEU A 99 0.25 4.28 10.28
C LEU A 99 -0.62 3.28 11.03
N SER A 100 -1.60 3.75 11.81
CA SER A 100 -2.56 2.91 12.50
C SER A 100 -3.32 1.96 11.56
N MET A 101 -3.79 2.47 10.42
CA MET A 101 -4.54 1.67 9.44
C MET A 101 -3.65 0.60 8.80
N ASN A 102 -2.45 0.98 8.37
CA ASN A 102 -1.54 0.04 7.71
C ASN A 102 -1.02 -1.03 8.68
N MET A 103 -0.74 -0.67 9.93
CA MET A 103 -0.35 -1.63 10.96
C MET A 103 -1.49 -2.60 11.31
N ALA A 104 -2.74 -2.12 11.34
CA ALA A 104 -3.92 -2.95 11.56
C ALA A 104 -4.12 -4.00 10.45
N LEU A 105 -3.68 -3.73 9.21
CA LEU A 105 -3.69 -4.71 8.12
C LEU A 105 -2.44 -5.61 8.12
N ALA A 106 -1.26 -5.04 8.35
CA ALA A 106 0.02 -5.74 8.24
C ALA A 106 0.23 -6.79 9.35
N VAL A 107 -0.08 -6.44 10.61
CA VAL A 107 0.19 -7.31 11.76
C VAL A 107 -0.62 -8.61 11.70
N PRO A 108 -1.95 -8.61 11.46
CA PRO A 108 -2.72 -9.84 11.38
C PRO A 108 -2.31 -10.73 10.20
N LEU A 109 -2.03 -10.14 9.03
CA LEU A 109 -1.63 -10.90 7.85
C LEU A 109 -0.25 -11.55 8.05
N TRP A 110 0.71 -10.82 8.60
CA TRP A 110 2.02 -11.36 8.95
C TRP A 110 1.93 -12.43 10.04
N LEU A 111 1.14 -12.20 11.08
CA LEU A 111 0.99 -13.16 12.17
C LEU A 111 0.32 -14.45 11.67
N ALA A 112 -0.64 -14.35 10.75
CA ALA A 112 -1.24 -15.52 10.10
C ALA A 112 -0.20 -16.35 9.33
N THR A 113 0.71 -15.73 8.56
CA THR A 113 1.73 -16.48 7.82
C THR A 113 2.73 -17.15 8.75
N VAL A 114 3.16 -16.47 9.82
CA VAL A 114 4.06 -17.05 10.84
C VAL A 114 3.39 -18.24 11.54
N LEU A 115 2.14 -18.10 11.98
CA LEU A 115 1.40 -19.18 12.65
C LEU A 115 1.20 -20.40 11.73
N ILE A 116 0.92 -20.19 10.45
CA ILE A 116 0.75 -21.27 9.48
C ILE A 116 2.08 -21.98 9.21
N GLY A 117 3.18 -21.24 9.11
CA GLY A 117 4.53 -21.80 8.99
C GLY A 117 4.87 -22.68 10.19
N MET A 118 4.67 -22.16 11.40
CA MET A 118 4.93 -22.90 12.65
C MET A 118 4.02 -24.13 12.80
N ARG A 119 2.75 -24.05 12.39
CA ARG A 119 1.78 -25.16 12.50
C ARG A 119 2.06 -26.28 11.50
N ASN A 120 2.35 -25.94 10.25
CA ASN A 120 2.47 -26.94 9.19
C ASN A 120 3.85 -27.61 9.19
N GLN A 121 4.92 -26.86 9.44
CA GLN A 121 6.30 -27.36 9.40
C GLN A 121 7.18 -26.66 10.45
N PRO A 122 7.06 -27.01 11.74
CA PRO A 122 7.78 -26.34 12.82
C PRO A 122 9.30 -26.47 12.69
N THR A 123 9.79 -27.66 12.27
CA THR A 123 11.22 -27.94 12.12
C THR A 123 11.85 -27.10 11.01
N HIS A 124 11.19 -27.01 9.85
CA HIS A 124 11.66 -26.20 8.72
C HIS A 124 11.56 -24.69 9.01
N SER A 125 10.51 -24.26 9.71
CA SER A 125 10.35 -22.86 10.12
C SER A 125 11.43 -22.40 11.09
N LEU A 126 11.84 -23.27 12.03
CA LEU A 126 12.92 -22.97 12.98
C LEU A 126 14.30 -23.11 12.32
N ALA A 127 14.47 -24.06 11.38
CA ALA A 127 15.70 -24.20 10.62
C ALA A 127 16.02 -22.95 9.79
N HIS A 128 15.00 -22.24 9.28
CA HIS A 128 15.21 -20.98 8.56
C HIS A 128 15.84 -19.86 9.40
N LEU A 129 15.83 -19.98 10.73
CA LEU A 129 16.55 -19.04 11.60
C LEU A 129 18.08 -19.17 11.51
N LEU A 130 18.58 -20.27 10.91
CA LEU A 130 19.99 -20.50 10.66
C LEU A 130 20.24 -20.71 9.16
N PRO A 131 21.05 -19.87 8.49
CA PRO A 131 21.56 -20.18 7.17
C PRO A 131 22.53 -21.35 7.26
N GLU A 132 22.39 -22.25 6.29
CA GLU A 132 23.24 -23.43 6.13
C GLU A 132 24.71 -23.03 5.96
N GLY A 133 25.60 -23.71 6.68
CA GLY A 133 27.05 -23.50 6.56
C GLY A 133 27.65 -22.39 7.44
N THR A 134 26.96 -21.95 8.50
CA THR A 134 27.53 -20.96 9.44
C THR A 134 28.54 -21.57 10.42
N PRO A 135 29.68 -20.88 10.69
CA PRO A 135 30.66 -21.36 11.65
C PRO A 135 30.11 -21.30 13.09
N THR A 136 30.42 -22.33 13.88
CA THR A 136 29.87 -22.58 15.23
C THR A 136 29.90 -21.39 16.22
N PRO A 137 30.90 -20.50 16.26
CA PRO A 137 30.89 -19.38 17.19
C PRO A 137 29.89 -18.25 16.83
N LEU A 138 29.48 -18.12 15.57
CA LEU A 138 28.59 -17.04 15.13
C LEU A 138 27.09 -17.38 15.24
N ILE A 139 26.78 -18.65 15.51
CA ILE A 139 25.41 -19.18 15.58
C ILE A 139 24.52 -18.37 16.56
N PRO A 140 24.92 -18.09 17.82
CA PRO A 140 24.02 -17.42 18.76
C PRO A 140 23.65 -15.99 18.36
N ILE A 141 24.61 -15.25 17.79
CA ILE A 141 24.41 -13.86 17.35
C ILE A 141 23.47 -13.81 16.16
N LEU A 142 23.63 -14.73 15.21
CA LEU A 142 22.84 -14.73 14.00
C LEU A 142 21.37 -15.12 14.26
N ILE A 143 21.09 -16.03 15.20
CA ILE A 143 19.71 -16.34 15.61
C ILE A 143 19.02 -15.07 16.15
N ILE A 144 19.72 -14.28 16.98
CA ILE A 144 19.17 -13.03 17.54
C ILE A 144 18.83 -12.07 16.39
N ILE A 145 19.74 -11.86 15.44
CA ILE A 145 19.51 -10.94 14.31
C ILE A 145 18.32 -11.41 13.45
N GLU A 146 18.21 -12.70 13.15
CA GLU A 146 17.12 -13.22 12.32
C GLU A 146 15.77 -13.12 13.06
N THR A 147 15.74 -13.35 14.38
CA THR A 147 14.52 -13.14 15.18
C THR A 147 14.08 -11.67 15.15
N ILE A 148 15.02 -10.72 15.27
CA ILE A 148 14.74 -9.29 15.17
C ILE A 148 14.25 -8.94 13.75
N SER A 149 14.88 -9.48 12.70
CA SER A 149 14.47 -9.30 11.30
C SER A 149 13.03 -9.77 11.06
N LEU A 150 12.65 -10.92 11.65
CA LEU A 150 11.29 -11.44 11.57
C LEU A 150 10.26 -10.48 12.20
N PHE A 151 10.58 -9.87 13.35
CA PHE A 151 9.70 -8.89 14.01
C PHE A 151 9.66 -7.52 13.32
N ILE A 152 10.74 -7.08 12.68
CA ILE A 152 10.78 -5.80 11.97
C ILE A 152 9.95 -5.86 10.68
N ARG A 153 9.80 -7.04 10.05
CA ARG A 153 9.09 -7.22 8.78
C ARG A 153 7.68 -6.59 8.72
N PRO A 154 6.74 -6.85 9.64
CA PRO A 154 5.41 -6.22 9.60
C PRO A 154 5.47 -4.70 9.79
N LEU A 155 6.40 -4.22 10.62
CA LEU A 155 6.59 -2.79 10.84
C LEU A 155 7.16 -2.10 9.59
N ALA A 156 8.14 -2.72 8.94
CA ALA A 156 8.72 -2.24 7.70
C ALA A 156 7.68 -2.15 6.57
N LEU A 157 6.79 -3.15 6.45
CA LEU A 157 5.68 -3.14 5.49
C LEU A 157 4.72 -1.96 5.74
N GLY A 158 4.29 -1.77 6.99
CA GLY A 158 3.38 -0.69 7.36
C GLY A 158 3.97 0.71 7.13
N VAL A 159 5.22 0.91 7.57
CA VAL A 159 5.95 2.17 7.43
C VAL A 159 6.24 2.48 5.96
N ARG A 160 6.57 1.48 5.14
CA ARG A 160 6.84 1.67 3.72
C ARG A 160 5.64 2.29 2.99
N LEU A 161 4.44 1.78 3.26
CA LEU A 161 3.21 2.30 2.65
C LEU A 161 2.92 3.72 3.12
N THR A 162 3.01 4.00 4.42
CA THR A 162 2.72 5.35 4.94
C THR A 162 3.75 6.37 4.48
N ALA A 163 5.04 6.03 4.52
CA ALA A 163 6.11 6.97 4.23
C ALA A 163 6.06 7.42 2.77
N ASN A 164 5.82 6.50 1.84
CA ASN A 164 5.77 6.83 0.42
C ASN A 164 4.59 7.75 0.10
N LEU A 165 3.38 7.43 0.58
CA LEU A 165 2.20 8.25 0.31
C LEU A 165 2.26 9.60 1.03
N THR A 166 2.69 9.63 2.31
CA THR A 166 2.80 10.91 3.05
C THR A 166 3.86 11.82 2.43
N ALA A 167 5.04 11.28 2.09
CA ALA A 167 6.12 12.05 1.47
C ALA A 167 5.74 12.54 0.07
N GLY A 168 5.14 11.69 -0.76
CA GLY A 168 4.69 12.07 -2.10
C GLY A 168 3.67 13.20 -2.09
N HIS A 169 2.66 13.10 -1.21
CA HIS A 169 1.66 14.15 -1.04
C HIS A 169 2.25 15.47 -0.52
N LEU A 170 3.17 15.42 0.45
CA LEU A 170 3.88 16.61 0.94
C LEU A 170 4.73 17.25 -0.17
N LEU A 171 5.42 16.44 -0.97
CA LEU A 171 6.26 16.91 -2.06
C LEU A 171 5.43 17.61 -3.15
N ILE A 172 4.29 17.02 -3.55
CA ILE A 172 3.34 17.63 -4.49
C ILE A 172 2.86 18.99 -3.97
N GLN A 173 2.52 19.09 -2.67
CA GLN A 173 2.02 20.33 -2.09
C GLN A 173 3.10 21.42 -1.99
N LEU A 174 4.33 21.06 -1.60
CA LEU A 174 5.45 21.99 -1.55
C LEU A 174 5.78 22.57 -2.93
N ILE A 175 5.84 21.72 -3.96
CA ILE A 175 6.13 22.19 -5.32
C ILE A 175 4.95 22.96 -5.89
N SER A 176 3.71 22.54 -5.62
CA SER A 176 2.52 23.29 -6.03
C SER A 176 2.50 24.71 -5.44
N THR A 177 2.76 24.85 -4.13
CA THR A 177 2.83 26.19 -3.51
C THR A 177 3.98 27.03 -4.05
N ALA A 178 5.15 26.43 -4.30
CA ALA A 178 6.26 27.11 -4.94
C ALA A 178 5.90 27.58 -6.36
N THR A 179 5.28 26.72 -7.19
CA THR A 179 4.84 27.08 -8.55
C THR A 179 3.85 28.24 -8.55
N PHE A 180 2.91 28.24 -7.60
CA PHE A 180 1.90 29.29 -7.47
C PHE A 180 2.52 30.65 -7.14
N VAL A 181 3.47 30.69 -6.20
CA VAL A 181 4.18 31.94 -5.83
C VAL A 181 5.11 32.41 -6.96
N MET A 182 5.81 31.48 -7.63
CA MET A 182 6.72 31.80 -8.74
C MET A 182 5.99 32.31 -9.98
N LEU A 183 4.72 31.95 -10.16
CA LEU A 183 3.91 32.41 -11.30
C LEU A 183 3.81 33.93 -11.39
N SER A 184 3.74 34.61 -10.23
CA SER A 184 3.65 36.08 -10.17
C SER A 184 5.00 36.79 -10.28
N THR A 185 6.11 36.13 -9.92
CA THR A 185 7.44 36.75 -9.86
C THR A 185 8.31 36.45 -11.08
N MET A 186 8.34 35.20 -11.54
CA MET A 186 9.19 34.75 -12.65
C MET A 186 8.46 33.68 -13.51
N PRO A 187 7.66 34.10 -14.51
CA PRO A 187 6.79 33.19 -15.28
C PRO A 187 7.54 32.08 -16.02
N THR A 188 8.76 32.32 -16.50
CA THR A 188 9.58 31.33 -17.20
C THR A 188 10.00 30.17 -16.30
N ILE A 189 10.38 30.46 -15.06
CA ILE A 189 10.73 29.44 -14.05
C ILE A 189 9.46 28.73 -13.55
N ALA A 190 8.34 29.44 -13.46
CA ALA A 190 7.05 28.84 -13.11
C ALA A 190 6.62 27.75 -14.11
N VAL A 191 6.83 27.95 -15.41
CA VAL A 191 6.55 26.92 -16.43
C VAL A 191 7.44 25.69 -16.23
N LEU A 192 8.72 25.86 -15.93
CA LEU A 192 9.63 24.74 -15.65
C LEU A 192 9.22 23.96 -14.39
N THR A 193 8.85 24.67 -13.32
CA THR A 193 8.41 24.01 -12.09
C THR A 193 7.06 23.30 -12.26
N LEU A 194 6.19 23.79 -13.13
CA LEU A 194 4.94 23.12 -13.51
C LEU A 194 5.20 21.80 -14.27
N THR A 195 6.19 21.75 -15.16
CA THR A 195 6.53 20.49 -15.85
C THR A 195 7.10 19.46 -14.88
N VAL A 196 7.90 19.90 -13.90
CA VAL A 196 8.38 19.04 -12.81
C VAL A 196 7.21 18.52 -11.96
N LEU A 197 6.25 19.37 -11.61
CA LEU A 197 5.05 18.95 -10.88
C LEU A 197 4.26 17.88 -11.66
N ALA A 198 4.07 18.05 -12.96
CA ALA A 198 3.39 17.06 -13.81
C ALA A 198 4.15 15.73 -13.90
N LEU A 199 5.50 15.76 -13.95
CA LEU A 199 6.32 14.55 -13.91
C LEU A 199 6.21 13.83 -12.56
N LEU A 200 6.16 14.59 -11.46
CA LEU A 200 6.03 14.03 -10.12
C LEU A 200 4.68 13.39 -9.87
N THR A 201 3.58 13.96 -10.39
CA THR A 201 2.27 13.30 -10.27
C THR A 201 2.24 11.98 -11.03
N ILE A 202 2.87 11.89 -12.20
CA ILE A 202 3.02 10.62 -12.94
C ILE A 202 3.84 9.61 -12.13
N LEU A 203 4.95 10.05 -11.53
CA LEU A 203 5.77 9.21 -10.67
C LEU A 203 4.95 8.69 -9.48
N GLU A 204 4.17 9.55 -8.83
CA GLU A 204 3.38 9.17 -7.66
C GLU A 204 2.27 8.18 -8.01
N ILE A 205 1.63 8.31 -9.18
CA ILE A 205 0.69 7.30 -9.69
C ILE A 205 1.38 5.93 -9.86
N ALA A 206 2.60 5.92 -10.39
CA ALA A 206 3.37 4.69 -10.53
C ALA A 206 3.75 4.10 -9.16
N VAL A 207 4.20 4.94 -8.23
CA VAL A 207 4.52 4.54 -6.85
C VAL A 207 3.27 3.97 -6.16
N ALA A 208 2.11 4.61 -6.25
CA ALA A 208 0.86 4.14 -5.65
C ALA A 208 0.46 2.74 -6.15
N MET A 209 0.64 2.44 -7.44
CA MET A 209 0.39 1.10 -7.99
C MET A 209 1.42 0.07 -7.53
N ILE A 210 2.71 0.41 -7.59
CA ILE A 210 3.79 -0.50 -7.20
C ILE A 210 3.69 -0.83 -5.71
N GLN A 211 3.42 0.16 -4.86
CA GLN A 211 3.32 -0.03 -3.42
C GLN A 211 2.15 -0.93 -3.00
N ALA A 212 1.05 -0.94 -3.75
CA ALA A 212 -0.04 -1.89 -3.48
C ALA A 212 0.36 -3.33 -3.84
N TYR A 213 1.25 -3.50 -4.82
CA TYR A 213 1.72 -4.81 -5.29
C TYR A 213 2.83 -5.42 -4.42
N VAL A 214 3.78 -4.60 -3.96
CA VAL A 214 4.93 -5.01 -3.14
C VAL A 214 4.52 -5.20 -1.67
#